data_AF-A0AAE5M1Z0-F1
#
_entry.id   AF-A0AAE5M1Z0-F1
#
_cell.length_a   1.000
_cell.length_b   1.000
_cell.length_c   1.000
_cell.angle_alpha   90.00
_cell.angle_beta   90.00
_cell.angle_gamma   90.00
#
_symmetry.space_group_name_H-M   'P 1'
#
loop_
_entity.id
_entity.type
_entity.pdbx_description
1 polymer ?
#
loop_
_entity_poly.entity_id
_entity_poly.type
_entity_poly.pdbx_seq_one_letter_code
_entity_poly.pdbx_strand_id
1 'polypeptide(L)'
;MNRNLEVEVTFTKSMNEGNDVGYLSWITGAEIPKRFVIGYSAEQPETRRFTAHVNQQVLNLGDYVDEEDMNRLEDTYFDFRTSDKKVVSLTVQFASCLRFITD
;
A
#
# COMPACT_ATOMS: atom_id res chain seq x y z
N MET A 1 -19.14 8.10 -12.83
CA MET A 1 -18.65 6.72 -12.60
C MET A 1 -17.24 6.81 -12.05
N ASN A 2 -17.07 6.73 -10.72
CA ASN A 2 -15.75 6.58 -10.12
C ASN A 2 -15.31 5.14 -10.39
N ARG A 3 -14.33 4.95 -11.27
CA ARG A 3 -13.69 3.64 -11.42
C ARG A 3 -12.68 3.51 -10.29
N ASN A 4 -12.86 2.51 -9.43
CA ASN A 4 -11.83 2.14 -8.47
C ASN A 4 -10.56 1.76 -9.23
N LEU A 5 -9.41 2.11 -8.65
CA LEU A 5 -8.12 1.94 -9.26
C LEU A 5 -7.47 0.71 -8.65
N GLU A 6 -7.13 -0.23 -9.52
CA GLU A 6 -6.43 -1.43 -9.10
C GLU A 6 -4.96 -1.11 -8.87
N VAL A 7 -4.49 -1.47 -7.69
CA VAL A 7 -3.13 -1.17 -7.22
C VAL A 7 -2.55 -2.43 -6.59
N GLU A 8 -1.31 -2.75 -6.93
CA GLU A 8 -0.57 -3.83 -6.30
C GLU A 8 0.24 -3.30 -5.11
N VAL A 9 0.06 -3.87 -3.94
CA VAL A 9 0.90 -3.65 -2.77
C VAL A 9 1.84 -4.83 -2.61
N THR A 10 3.15 -4.56 -2.56
CA THR A 10 4.19 -5.57 -2.35
C THR A 10 4.93 -5.32 -1.06
N PHE A 11 4.89 -6.28 -0.14
CA PHE A 11 5.74 -6.32 1.05
C PHE A 11 7.05 -7.03 0.76
N THR A 12 8.17 -6.48 1.25
CA THR A 12 9.50 -7.05 1.00
C THR A 12 10.45 -6.80 2.16
N LYS A 13 11.30 -7.80 2.47
CA LYS A 13 12.33 -7.71 3.52
C LYS A 13 13.53 -6.84 3.12
N SER A 14 13.55 -6.32 1.88
CA SER A 14 14.63 -5.51 1.34
C SER A 14 14.53 -4.02 1.67
N MET A 15 13.44 -3.56 2.29
CA MET A 15 13.32 -2.19 2.78
C MET A 15 14.09 -2.09 4.09
N ASN A 16 15.13 -1.23 4.12
CA ASN A 16 16.09 -1.17 5.23
C ASN A 16 15.97 0.11 6.07
N GLU A 17 14.94 0.93 5.86
CA GLU A 17 14.82 2.24 6.51
C GLU A 17 13.52 2.37 7.32
N GLY A 18 13.67 2.59 8.63
CA GLY A 18 12.58 2.96 9.53
C GLY A 18 11.42 1.96 9.56
N ASN A 19 10.23 2.47 9.27
CA ASN A 19 8.94 1.75 9.31
C ASN A 19 8.48 1.29 7.92
N ASP A 20 9.37 1.33 6.91
CA ASP A 20 9.03 0.99 5.54
C ASP A 20 8.90 -0.52 5.40
N VAL A 21 7.77 -0.98 4.87
CA VAL A 21 7.42 -2.41 4.80
C VAL A 21 7.27 -2.92 3.38
N GLY A 22 7.23 -2.02 2.40
CA GLY A 22 6.95 -2.39 1.02
C GLY A 22 6.79 -1.22 0.09
N TYR A 23 6.18 -1.48 -1.06
CA TYR A 23 5.83 -0.48 -2.04
C TYR A 23 4.47 -0.75 -2.67
N LEU A 24 3.84 0.33 -3.09
CA LEU A 24 2.61 0.39 -3.85
C LEU A 24 2.96 0.61 -5.32
N SER A 25 2.55 -0.30 -6.20
CA SER A 25 2.77 -0.24 -7.65
C SER A 25 1.47 0.11 -8.37
N TRP A 26 1.48 1.23 -9.09
CA TRP A 26 0.34 1.65 -9.90
C TRP A 26 0.45 1.13 -11.32
N ILE A 27 -0.56 0.36 -11.76
CA ILE A 27 -0.66 -0.10 -13.14
C ILE A 27 -1.28 1.02 -13.98
N THR A 28 -0.48 1.97 -14.44
CA THR A 28 -0.96 3.14 -15.21
C THR A 28 -1.11 2.84 -16.72
N GLY A 29 -0.98 1.58 -17.14
CA GLY A 29 -0.87 1.23 -18.57
C GLY A 29 0.44 1.71 -19.23
N ALA A 30 1.34 2.34 -18.46
CA ALA A 30 2.70 2.65 -18.88
C ALA A 30 3.62 1.43 -18.70
N GLU A 31 4.71 1.37 -19.47
CA GLU A 31 5.70 0.26 -19.42
C GLU A 31 6.39 0.12 -18.06
N ILE A 32 6.46 1.19 -17.26
CA ILE A 32 7.09 1.18 -15.94
C ILE A 32 6.06 1.61 -14.89
N PRO A 33 5.65 0.71 -13.97
CA PRO A 33 4.73 1.06 -12.90
C PRO A 33 5.38 2.06 -11.94
N LYS A 34 4.66 3.13 -11.59
CA LYS A 34 5.09 4.06 -10.53
C LYS A 34 5.05 3.32 -9.20
N ARG A 35 6.14 3.42 -8.42
CA ARG A 35 6.27 2.80 -7.09
C ARG A 35 6.32 3.85 -6.01
N PHE A 36 5.53 3.66 -4.97
CA PHE A 36 5.48 4.53 -3.78
C PHE A 36 5.79 3.70 -2.54
N VAL A 37 6.60 4.20 -1.63
CA VAL A 37 6.98 3.46 -0.41
C VAL A 37 5.77 3.35 0.52
N ILE A 38 5.59 2.18 1.15
CA ILE A 38 4.56 1.95 2.16
C ILE A 38 5.22 1.81 3.53
N GLY A 39 4.73 2.58 4.50
CA GLY A 39 5.09 2.47 5.90
C GLY A 39 4.01 1.77 6.73
N TYR A 40 4.42 1.17 7.86
CA TYR A 40 3.53 0.54 8.83
C TYR A 40 3.83 0.99 10.27
N SER A 41 2.79 1.27 11.05
CA SER A 41 2.92 1.60 12.49
C SER A 41 1.84 0.91 13.32
N ALA A 42 2.23 -0.09 14.12
CA ALA A 42 1.32 -0.80 15.03
C ALA A 42 0.73 0.09 16.14
N GLU A 43 1.37 1.22 16.46
CA GLU A 43 0.90 2.18 17.47
C GLU A 43 -0.32 3.00 17.01
N GLN A 44 -0.63 2.98 15.71
CA GLN A 44 -1.79 3.66 15.15
C GLN A 44 -3.04 2.77 15.22
N PRO A 45 -4.26 3.37 15.23
CA PRO A 45 -5.51 2.63 15.03
C PRO A 45 -5.45 1.77 13.75
N GLU A 46 -6.14 0.63 13.72
CA GLU A 46 -6.10 -0.36 12.62
C GLU A 46 -6.23 0.27 11.22
N THR A 47 -7.27 1.10 11.03
CA THR A 47 -7.53 1.83 9.78
C THR A 47 -6.50 2.92 9.44
N ARG A 48 -5.50 3.12 10.29
CA ARG A 48 -4.46 4.14 10.18
C ARG A 48 -3.05 3.58 10.15
N ARG A 49 -2.86 2.26 10.28
CA ARG A 49 -1.54 1.63 10.42
C ARG A 49 -0.68 1.74 9.17
N PHE A 50 -1.29 1.75 7.99
CA PHE A 50 -0.57 1.82 6.73
C PHE A 50 -0.57 3.23 6.14
N THR A 51 0.60 3.65 5.67
CA THR A 51 0.80 4.92 4.98
C THR A 51 1.52 4.73 3.67
N ALA A 52 1.28 5.58 2.68
CA ALA A 52 2.06 5.64 1.46
C ALA A 52 2.76 6.99 1.32
N HIS A 53 4.03 6.96 0.97
CA HIS A 53 4.83 8.14 0.65
C HIS A 53 4.66 8.44 -0.85
N VAL A 54 3.77 9.37 -1.15
CA VAL A 54 3.44 9.78 -2.51
C VAL A 54 3.98 11.18 -2.73
N ASN A 55 4.97 11.32 -3.62
CA ASN A 55 5.67 12.58 -3.85
C ASN A 55 6.27 13.14 -2.55
N GLN A 56 5.83 14.32 -2.08
CA GLN A 56 6.26 14.93 -0.82
C GLN A 56 5.21 14.80 0.30
N GLN A 57 4.23 13.90 0.14
CA GLN A 57 3.13 13.71 1.07
C GLN A 57 3.12 12.31 1.65
N VAL A 58 2.70 12.21 2.91
CA VAL A 58 2.39 10.94 3.58
C VAL A 58 0.88 10.82 3.63
N LEU A 59 0.35 9.81 2.95
CA LEU A 59 -1.08 9.53 2.87
C LEU A 59 -1.42 8.35 3.77
N ASN A 60 -2.53 8.43 4.49
CA ASN A 60 -3.03 7.27 5.20
C ASN A 60 -3.88 6.40 4.27
N LEU A 61 -3.55 5.12 4.15
CA LEU A 61 -4.21 4.26 3.16
C LEU A 61 -5.70 4.04 3.48
N GLY A 62 -6.09 4.03 4.76
CA GLY A 62 -7.50 3.87 5.13
C GLY A 62 -8.41 5.05 4.73
N ASP A 63 -7.87 6.16 4.21
CA ASP A 63 -8.69 7.25 3.64
C ASP A 63 -9.09 6.96 2.18
N TYR A 64 -8.42 5.99 1.56
CA TYR A 64 -8.52 5.73 0.12
C TYR A 64 -8.80 4.26 -0.21
N VAL A 65 -8.64 3.37 0.75
CA VAL A 65 -8.91 1.93 0.64
C VAL A 65 -10.06 1.60 1.56
N ASP A 66 -11.00 0.77 1.08
CA ASP A 66 -12.12 0.34 1.90
C ASP A 66 -11.69 -0.60 3.05
N GLU A 67 -12.59 -0.82 3.99
CA GLU A 67 -12.31 -1.62 5.19
C GLU A 67 -11.95 -3.07 4.85
N GLU A 68 -12.58 -3.66 3.83
CA GLU A 68 -12.32 -5.04 3.40
C GLU A 68 -10.88 -5.18 2.90
N ASP A 69 -10.45 -4.30 2.00
CA ASP A 69 -9.09 -4.31 1.47
C ASP A 69 -8.05 -3.88 2.51
N MET A 70 -8.40 -2.99 3.45
CA MET A 70 -7.54 -2.65 4.59
C MET A 70 -7.31 -3.85 5.51
N ASN A 71 -8.33 -4.65 5.79
CA ASN A 71 -8.19 -5.87 6.59
C ASN A 71 -7.33 -6.92 5.85
N ARG A 72 -7.57 -7.12 4.55
CA ARG A 72 -6.74 -8.01 3.72
C ARG A 72 -5.29 -7.57 3.67
N LEU A 73 -5.04 -6.27 3.65
CA LEU A 73 -3.70 -5.67 3.69
C LEU A 73 -2.99 -6.01 5.00
N GLU A 74 -3.68 -5.86 6.13
CA GLU A 74 -3.16 -6.19 7.46
C GLU A 74 -2.87 -7.68 7.62
N ASP A 75 -3.81 -8.56 7.25
CA ASP A 75 -3.63 -10.01 7.30
C ASP A 75 -2.43 -10.46 6.45
N THR A 76 -2.32 -9.91 5.24
CA THR A 76 -1.23 -10.22 4.32
C THR A 76 0.12 -9.75 4.87
N TYR A 77 0.17 -8.56 5.46
CA TYR A 77 1.36 -8.06 6.11
C TYR A 77 1.77 -8.94 7.30
N PHE A 78 0.81 -9.35 8.14
CA PHE A 78 1.09 -10.20 9.28
C PHE A 78 1.58 -11.60 8.88
N ASP A 79 0.95 -12.23 7.87
CA ASP A 79 1.44 -13.48 7.27
C ASP A 79 2.86 -13.31 6.72
N PHE A 80 3.13 -12.21 6.01
CA PHE A 80 4.47 -11.91 5.51
C PHE A 80 5.50 -11.78 6.65
N ARG A 81 5.15 -11.11 7.75
CA ARG A 81 6.05 -10.90 8.90
C ARG A 81 6.31 -12.17 9.69
N THR A 82 5.34 -13.07 9.76
CA THR A 82 5.44 -14.34 10.50
C THR A 82 5.90 -15.51 9.64
N SER A 83 6.02 -15.33 8.31
CA SER A 83 6.51 -16.35 7.39
C SER A 83 7.96 -16.12 6.92
N ASP A 84 8.54 -17.18 6.36
CA ASP A 84 9.86 -17.15 5.71
C ASP A 84 9.84 -16.52 4.32
N LYS A 85 8.68 -16.04 3.85
CA LYS A 85 8.55 -15.40 2.54
C LYS A 85 9.44 -14.15 2.48
N LYS A 86 10.11 -13.95 1.33
CA LYS A 86 10.94 -12.77 1.09
C LYS A 86 10.15 -11.60 0.54
N VAL A 87 9.12 -11.91 -0.25
CA VAL A 87 8.26 -10.96 -0.95
C VAL A 87 6.84 -11.52 -0.98
N VAL A 88 5.83 -10.67 -0.77
CA VAL A 88 4.40 -10.99 -0.91
C VAL A 88 3.71 -9.81 -1.58
N SER A 89 2.89 -10.07 -2.60
CA SER A 89 2.04 -9.06 -3.25
C SER A 89 0.57 -9.34 -3.00
N LEU A 90 -0.23 -8.28 -2.86
CA LEU A 90 -1.68 -8.32 -2.96
C LEU A 90 -2.19 -7.19 -3.85
N THR A 91 -3.37 -7.39 -4.42
CA THR A 91 -4.08 -6.36 -5.18
C THR A 91 -5.21 -5.80 -4.31
N VAL A 92 -5.29 -4.47 -4.25
CA VAL A 92 -6.33 -3.70 -3.53
C VAL A 92 -6.97 -2.65 -4.45
N GLN A 93 -8.18 -2.24 -4.13
CA GLN A 93 -8.95 -1.24 -4.84
C GLN A 93 -8.85 0.11 -4.13
N PHE A 94 -8.25 1.08 -4.82
CA PHE A 94 -8.18 2.46 -4.33
C PHE A 94 -9.33 3.31 -4.87
N ALA A 95 -9.80 4.22 -4.02
CA ALA A 95 -10.73 5.26 -4.40
C ALA A 95 -10.15 6.11 -5.54
N SER A 96 -11.00 6.41 -6.53
CA SER A 96 -10.62 7.14 -7.76
C SER A 96 -9.91 8.49 -7.53
N CYS A 97 -10.08 9.12 -6.36
CA CYS A 97 -9.47 10.39 -6.01
C CYS A 97 -7.95 10.32 -5.84
N LEU A 98 -7.37 9.13 -5.57
CA LEU A 98 -5.93 8.98 -5.42
C LEU A 98 -5.18 9.27 -6.74
N ARG A 99 -5.82 9.10 -7.90
CA ARG A 99 -5.22 9.39 -9.21
C ARG A 99 -4.77 10.84 -9.35
N PHE A 100 -5.49 11.77 -8.72
CA PHE A 100 -5.14 13.19 -8.75
C PHE A 100 -3.89 13.53 -7.93
N ILE A 101 -3.49 12.66 -7.00
CA ILE A 101 -2.32 12.86 -6.15
C ILE A 101 -1.06 12.26 -6.81
N THR A 102 -1.25 11.28 -7.70
CA THR A 102 -0.17 10.51 -8.32
C THR A 102 0.18 10.93 -9.75
N ASP A 103 -0.68 11.69 -10.43
CA ASP A 103 -0.41 12.35 -11.73
C ASP A 103 0.52 13.58 -11.57
#